data_AF-A0A6F9CTU5-F1
#
_entry.id   AF-A0A6F9CTU5-F1
#
_cell.length_a   1.000
_cell.length_b   1.000
_cell.length_c   1.000
_cell.angle_alpha   90.00
_cell.angle_beta   90.00
_cell.angle_gamma   90.00
#
_symmetry.space_group_name_H-M   'P 1'
#
loop_
_entity.id
_entity.type
_entity.pdbx_description
1 polymer ?
#
loop_
_entity_poly.entity_id
_entity_poly.type
_entity_poly.pdbx_seq_one_letter_code
_entity_poly.pdbx_strand_id
1 'polypeptide(L)'
;MSKDTEVDMKDVELNELDQEKLPMTGDGPGAEKNGSVKLKVPEEDVKFTGLSKEELMKVAGTPGWVRTRWVLLALFWLGWVGMLAGAIVIIVQAPRCKPIPEMNWWNQGPLYQISDLGAFNQDKGIKDSLLNQLKVKGLVLGPLHTVQKDQADTLDLVSMNPVVGTDQDLLILLEKAHKKALIGVVDGLNSSAVSQLLNSSGVDLILSDVLNNGNSGVHRAQSIYSLVSTQKQSSLAWGLGGTWGNHLASVVEKPELVRLYQLMLFTLPGTPVFNYGDEMGLVDQGSTSPKMLWDIEEEAAAEGAGNNETAESERYVTAVNWGSATLTMVLNYPDLSLPEQAKVKLSTDPENLAADSSVSLDKLLLGPGHAVLLTFPFA
;
A
#
# COMPACT_ATOMS: atom_id res chain seq x y z
N MET A 1 -14.19 -28.70 -52.43
CA MET A 1 -15.52 -28.05 -52.51
C MET A 1 -15.69 -27.22 -51.25
N SER A 2 -15.28 -25.95 -51.32
CA SER A 2 -16.19 -24.80 -51.51
C SER A 2 -16.83 -24.35 -50.18
N LYS A 3 -16.27 -23.34 -49.52
CA LYS A 3 -16.79 -21.96 -49.58
C LYS A 3 -16.12 -21.07 -48.54
N ASP A 4 -15.67 -19.94 -49.04
CA ASP A 4 -15.24 -18.74 -48.32
C ASP A 4 -16.35 -18.18 -47.42
N THR A 5 -15.95 -17.47 -46.37
CA THR A 5 -16.77 -16.41 -45.79
C THR A 5 -15.84 -15.30 -45.31
N GLU A 6 -15.89 -14.18 -46.03
CA GLU A 6 -15.31 -12.87 -45.73
C GLU A 6 -15.70 -12.38 -44.34
N VAL A 7 -14.75 -11.73 -43.67
CA VAL A 7 -15.04 -10.76 -42.61
C VAL A 7 -14.67 -9.38 -43.16
N ASP A 8 -15.71 -8.59 -43.31
CA ASP A 8 -15.76 -7.18 -43.69
C ASP A 8 -15.20 -6.29 -42.56
N MET A 9 -14.22 -5.44 -42.87
CA MET A 9 -13.83 -4.30 -42.03
C MET A 9 -13.62 -3.07 -42.89
N LYS A 10 -14.75 -2.41 -43.16
CA LYS A 10 -15.01 -0.96 -43.07
C LYS A 10 -13.81 -0.01 -43.14
N ASP A 11 -13.90 0.82 -44.16
CA ASP A 11 -13.28 2.13 -44.32
C ASP A 11 -13.42 3.02 -43.07
N VAL A 12 -12.31 3.62 -42.65
CA VAL A 12 -12.27 4.88 -41.91
C VAL A 12 -11.12 5.70 -42.49
N GLU A 13 -11.37 6.31 -43.65
CA GLU A 13 -10.78 7.61 -43.95
C GLU A 13 -11.43 8.62 -43.00
N LEU A 14 -10.63 9.50 -42.38
CA LEU A 14 -10.83 10.95 -42.42
C LEU A 14 -9.78 11.69 -41.59
N ASN A 15 -9.35 12.79 -42.21
CA ASN A 15 -8.83 14.03 -41.64
C ASN A 15 -7.33 14.12 -41.33
N GLU A 16 -6.61 14.53 -42.38
CA GLU A 16 -5.68 15.65 -42.29
C GLU A 16 -6.33 16.86 -41.57
N LEU A 17 -5.56 17.51 -40.69
CA LEU A 17 -5.66 18.96 -40.41
C LEU A 17 -4.35 19.44 -39.78
N ASP A 18 -3.55 20.07 -40.65
CA ASP A 18 -2.77 21.30 -40.49
C ASP A 18 -2.09 21.68 -39.16
N GLN A 19 -0.82 22.06 -39.29
CA GLN A 19 -0.27 23.18 -38.53
C GLN A 19 0.34 24.23 -39.48
N GLU A 20 -0.23 25.42 -39.39
CA GLU A 20 -0.06 26.62 -40.19
C GLU A 20 1.39 27.12 -40.37
N LYS A 21 1.63 27.76 -41.52
CA LYS A 21 2.16 29.14 -41.60
C LYS A 21 1.79 29.79 -42.93
N LEU A 22 0.91 30.79 -42.88
CA LEU A 22 0.56 31.70 -43.99
C LEU A 22 1.74 32.64 -44.35
N PRO A 23 1.71 33.26 -45.54
CA PRO A 23 1.21 34.64 -45.55
C PRO A 23 0.11 34.92 -46.59
N MET A 24 -0.62 35.99 -46.27
CA MET A 24 -1.87 36.50 -46.84
C MET A 24 -1.72 37.23 -48.18
N THR A 25 -2.69 37.04 -49.09
CA THR A 25 -3.35 38.06 -49.95
C THR A 25 -4.48 37.31 -50.69
N GLY A 26 -5.79 37.50 -50.43
CA GLY A 26 -6.60 38.71 -50.70
C GLY A 26 -6.57 39.00 -52.20
N ASP A 27 -7.58 38.81 -53.06
CA ASP A 27 -9.04 38.87 -52.91
C ASP A 27 -9.73 38.13 -54.07
N GLY A 28 -11.01 37.78 -53.87
CA GLY A 28 -11.94 37.32 -54.91
C GLY A 28 -12.42 38.44 -55.85
N PRO A 29 -13.23 38.10 -56.87
CA PRO A 29 -13.49 38.93 -58.04
C PRO A 29 -14.52 40.04 -57.77
N GLY A 30 -14.07 41.28 -57.87
CA GLY A 30 -14.91 42.48 -57.90
C GLY A 30 -14.40 43.42 -59.00
N ALA A 31 -15.30 43.83 -59.88
CA ALA A 31 -15.04 44.70 -61.01
C ALA A 31 -14.39 46.03 -60.61
N GLU A 32 -13.49 46.56 -61.44
CA GLU A 32 -13.67 47.86 -62.10
C GLU A 32 -12.50 48.17 -63.05
N LYS A 33 -12.86 48.73 -64.21
CA LYS A 33 -11.90 49.32 -65.16
C LYS A 33 -11.31 50.57 -64.51
N ASN A 34 -9.99 50.78 -64.60
CA ASN A 34 -9.37 52.01 -65.14
C ASN A 34 -7.83 51.99 -64.95
N GLY A 35 -7.12 52.22 -66.07
CA GLY A 35 -5.82 52.90 -66.12
C GLY A 35 -4.59 52.22 -65.51
N SER A 36 -3.96 51.27 -66.22
CA SER A 36 -2.57 50.89 -65.95
C SER A 36 -1.60 51.53 -66.97
N VAL A 37 -0.94 52.61 -66.53
CA VAL A 37 0.34 53.02 -67.11
C VAL A 37 1.35 51.94 -66.74
N LYS A 38 1.79 51.15 -67.73
CA LYS A 38 2.83 50.13 -67.54
C LYS A 38 4.19 50.80 -67.32
N LEU A 39 4.54 51.07 -66.07
CA LEU A 39 5.93 51.20 -65.67
C LEU A 39 6.57 49.81 -65.71
N LYS A 40 7.56 49.64 -66.60
CA LYS A 40 8.49 48.50 -66.57
C LYS A 40 9.32 48.61 -65.29
N VAL A 41 8.96 47.83 -64.27
CA VAL A 41 9.91 47.39 -63.25
C VAL A 41 10.30 45.97 -63.65
N PRO A 42 11.59 45.66 -63.87
CA PRO A 42 12.00 44.29 -64.10
C PRO A 42 11.77 43.52 -62.80
N GLU A 43 10.86 42.53 -62.84
CA GLU A 43 10.78 41.53 -61.79
C GLU A 43 12.07 40.72 -61.83
N GLU A 44 12.94 40.93 -60.84
CA GLU A 44 13.93 39.93 -60.50
C GLU A 44 13.15 38.74 -59.94
N ASP A 45 13.01 37.68 -60.76
CA ASP A 45 12.52 36.39 -60.32
C ASP A 45 13.27 35.97 -59.05
N VAL A 46 12.52 35.79 -57.94
CA VAL A 46 13.06 35.21 -56.71
C VAL A 46 13.46 33.78 -57.05
N LYS A 47 14.73 33.60 -57.42
CA LYS A 47 15.31 32.30 -57.75
C LYS A 47 15.08 31.34 -56.59
N PHE A 48 14.25 30.34 -56.81
CA PHE A 48 14.19 29.14 -55.98
C PHE A 48 15.62 28.57 -55.89
N THR A 49 16.23 28.67 -54.71
CA THR A 49 17.64 28.27 -54.46
C THR A 49 17.80 26.77 -54.20
N GLY A 50 16.81 25.97 -54.59
CA GLY A 50 16.84 24.49 -54.56
C GLY A 50 16.91 23.90 -55.97
N LEU A 51 17.28 22.62 -56.08
CA LEU A 51 17.18 21.90 -57.35
C LEU A 51 15.70 21.65 -57.70
N SER A 52 15.33 21.82 -58.97
CA SER A 52 14.04 21.38 -59.50
C SER A 52 13.94 19.83 -59.47
N LYS A 53 12.71 19.26 -59.44
CA LYS A 53 12.48 17.80 -59.37
C LYS A 53 13.29 17.02 -60.42
N GLU A 54 13.36 17.57 -61.63
CA GLU A 54 14.03 16.95 -62.77
C GLU A 54 15.56 16.98 -62.65
N GLU A 55 16.10 18.09 -62.13
CA GLU A 55 17.53 18.22 -61.84
C GLU A 55 17.94 17.33 -60.65
N LEU A 56 17.08 17.24 -59.64
CA LEU A 56 17.30 16.36 -58.49
C LEU A 56 17.33 14.89 -58.90
N MET A 57 16.40 14.45 -59.75
CA MET A 57 16.36 13.07 -60.25
C MET A 57 17.58 12.74 -61.13
N LYS A 58 18.10 13.71 -61.91
CA LYS A 58 19.33 13.54 -62.69
C LYS A 58 20.56 13.35 -61.79
N VAL A 59 20.70 14.15 -60.73
CA VAL A 59 21.83 14.03 -59.78
C VAL A 59 21.67 12.76 -58.91
N ALA A 60 20.46 12.44 -58.49
CA ALA A 60 20.16 11.27 -57.65
C ALA A 60 20.34 9.93 -58.37
N GLY A 61 20.23 9.89 -59.70
CA GLY A 61 20.46 8.70 -60.52
C GLY A 61 21.94 8.40 -60.79
N THR A 62 22.87 9.27 -60.37
CA THR A 62 24.31 9.04 -60.63
C THR A 62 24.84 7.83 -59.86
N PRO A 63 25.77 7.03 -60.43
CA PRO A 63 26.29 5.82 -59.79
C PRO A 63 26.91 6.07 -58.41
N GLY A 64 27.49 7.27 -58.19
CA GLY A 64 28.02 7.69 -56.90
C GLY A 64 26.93 7.86 -55.85
N TRP A 65 25.84 8.57 -56.16
CA TRP A 65 24.75 8.82 -55.23
C TRP A 65 23.92 7.58 -54.93
N VAL A 66 23.74 6.71 -55.93
CA VAL A 66 23.12 5.39 -55.74
C VAL A 66 23.91 4.56 -54.74
N ARG A 67 25.25 4.49 -54.86
CA ARG A 67 26.12 3.79 -53.90
C ARG A 67 26.04 4.40 -52.51
N THR A 68 26.10 5.73 -52.38
CA THR A 68 25.96 6.42 -51.10
C THR A 68 24.62 6.11 -50.43
N ARG A 69 23.51 6.07 -51.18
CA ARG A 69 22.20 5.71 -50.66
C ARG A 69 22.17 4.27 -50.14
N TRP A 70 22.75 3.31 -50.86
CA TRP A 70 22.85 1.93 -50.40
C TRP A 70 23.73 1.79 -49.15
N VAL A 71 24.82 2.54 -49.05
CA VAL A 71 25.69 2.58 -47.85
C VAL A 71 24.93 3.18 -46.65
N LEU A 72 24.26 4.32 -46.82
CA LEU A 72 23.46 4.94 -45.76
C LEU A 72 22.30 4.04 -45.33
N LEU A 73 21.64 3.36 -46.27
CA LEU A 73 20.59 2.39 -45.98
C LEU A 73 21.13 1.21 -45.17
N ALA A 74 22.29 0.67 -45.54
CA ALA A 74 22.94 -0.41 -44.80
C ALA A 74 23.34 0.04 -43.38
N LEU A 75 23.91 1.24 -43.22
CA LEU A 75 24.23 1.82 -41.91
C LEU A 75 22.99 2.05 -41.04
N PHE A 76 21.89 2.51 -41.65
CA PHE A 76 20.61 2.68 -40.95
C PHE A 76 20.10 1.35 -40.41
N TRP A 77 20.07 0.29 -41.22
CA TRP A 77 19.62 -1.03 -40.77
C TRP A 77 20.56 -1.63 -39.73
N LEU A 78 21.89 -1.45 -39.85
CA LEU A 78 22.84 -1.88 -38.83
C LEU A 78 22.61 -1.15 -37.49
N GLY A 79 22.40 0.16 -37.53
CA GLY A 79 22.07 0.96 -36.33
C GLY A 79 20.73 0.56 -35.71
N TRP A 80 19.72 0.33 -36.55
CA TRP A 80 18.40 -0.12 -36.11
C TRP A 80 18.46 -1.50 -35.43
N VAL A 81 19.14 -2.47 -36.05
CA VAL A 81 19.36 -3.80 -35.47
C VAL A 81 20.19 -3.70 -34.18
N GLY A 82 21.21 -2.83 -34.15
CA GLY A 82 22.01 -2.57 -32.96
C GLY A 82 21.19 -2.00 -31.79
N MET A 83 20.31 -1.03 -32.07
CA MET A 83 19.40 -0.46 -31.07
C MET A 83 18.39 -1.50 -30.58
N LEU A 84 17.82 -2.32 -31.48
CA LEU A 84 16.92 -3.41 -31.13
C LEU A 84 17.61 -4.44 -30.22
N ALA A 85 18.81 -4.87 -30.59
CA ALA A 85 19.61 -5.79 -29.78
C ALA A 85 19.96 -5.18 -28.42
N GLY A 86 20.35 -3.90 -28.37
CA GLY A 86 20.62 -3.18 -27.14
C GLY A 86 19.40 -3.12 -26.21
N ALA A 87 18.21 -2.83 -26.74
CA ALA A 87 16.97 -2.84 -25.96
C ALA A 87 16.65 -4.22 -25.38
N ILE A 88 16.81 -5.29 -26.19
CA ILE A 88 16.63 -6.68 -25.72
C ILE A 88 17.64 -7.01 -24.61
N VAL A 89 18.91 -6.60 -24.76
CA VAL A 89 19.96 -6.83 -23.75
C VAL A 89 19.61 -6.14 -22.44
N ILE A 90 19.14 -4.89 -22.46
CA ILE A 90 18.72 -4.16 -21.25
C ILE A 90 17.58 -4.91 -20.55
N ILE A 91 16.57 -5.38 -21.29
CA ILE A 91 15.43 -6.12 -20.72
C ILE A 91 15.87 -7.45 -20.10
N VAL A 92 16.79 -8.18 -20.74
CA VAL A 92 17.28 -9.47 -20.24
C VAL A 92 18.19 -9.30 -19.03
N GLN A 93 18.98 -8.23 -18.97
CA GLN A 93 19.86 -7.92 -17.83
C GLN A 93 19.10 -7.28 -16.66
N ALA A 94 17.97 -6.62 -16.92
CA ALA A 94 17.15 -6.04 -15.87
C ALA A 94 16.66 -7.14 -14.92
N PRO A 95 16.92 -7.03 -13.61
CA PRO A 95 16.44 -8.01 -12.64
C PRO A 95 14.92 -8.01 -12.66
N ARG A 96 14.32 -9.21 -12.64
CA ARG A 96 12.87 -9.33 -12.51
C ARG A 96 12.42 -8.80 -11.15
N CYS A 97 11.27 -8.13 -11.13
CA CYS A 97 10.61 -7.79 -9.88
C CYS A 97 10.36 -9.07 -9.07
N LYS A 98 10.57 -8.99 -7.75
CA LYS A 98 10.16 -10.06 -6.85
C LYS A 98 8.64 -10.19 -6.95
N PRO A 99 8.08 -11.40 -7.11
CA PRO A 99 6.63 -11.57 -7.10
C PRO A 99 6.09 -11.08 -5.75
N ILE A 100 4.94 -10.42 -5.78
CA ILE A 100 4.23 -10.04 -4.55
C ILE A 100 3.91 -11.35 -3.82
N PRO A 101 4.29 -11.50 -2.53
CA PRO A 101 3.98 -12.71 -1.79
C PRO A 101 2.46 -12.91 -1.73
N GLU A 102 2.01 -14.17 -1.79
CA GLU A 102 0.60 -14.47 -1.61
C GLU A 102 0.17 -14.10 -0.18
N MET A 103 -0.70 -13.12 -0.07
CA MET A 103 -1.22 -12.62 1.20
C MET A 103 -2.66 -13.09 1.39
N ASN A 104 -3.00 -13.52 2.60
CA ASN A 104 -4.38 -13.81 2.96
C ASN A 104 -5.16 -12.50 3.13
N TRP A 105 -6.48 -12.61 3.10
CA TRP A 105 -7.36 -11.44 3.19
C TRP A 105 -7.21 -10.67 4.52
N TRP A 106 -6.88 -11.37 5.61
CA TRP A 106 -6.63 -10.79 6.93
C TRP A 106 -5.26 -10.09 7.04
N ASN A 107 -4.36 -10.24 6.07
CA ASN A 107 -3.08 -9.52 6.07
C ASN A 107 -3.17 -8.15 5.39
N GLN A 108 -4.32 -7.81 4.81
CA GLN A 108 -4.52 -6.55 4.08
C GLN A 108 -4.95 -5.39 4.99
N GLY A 109 -5.01 -5.59 6.30
CA GLY A 109 -5.38 -4.56 7.27
C GLY A 109 -5.71 -5.12 8.66
N PRO A 110 -6.15 -4.26 9.58
CA PRO A 110 -6.41 -4.65 10.96
C PRO A 110 -7.69 -5.48 11.09
N LEU A 111 -7.69 -6.34 12.11
CA LEU A 111 -8.87 -7.03 12.60
C LEU A 111 -9.40 -6.32 13.85
N TYR A 112 -10.71 -6.25 13.97
CA TYR A 112 -11.39 -5.57 15.07
C TYR A 112 -12.13 -6.59 15.94
N GLN A 113 -11.75 -6.68 17.21
CA GLN A 113 -12.28 -7.65 18.15
C GLN A 113 -13.41 -7.04 18.97
N ILE A 114 -14.56 -7.71 18.96
CA ILE A 114 -15.71 -7.39 19.80
C ILE A 114 -15.91 -8.56 20.77
N SER A 115 -15.54 -8.34 22.03
CA SER A 115 -15.70 -9.32 23.11
C SER A 115 -17.16 -9.41 23.59
N ASP A 116 -17.87 -8.28 23.66
CA ASP A 116 -19.26 -8.22 24.10
C ASP A 116 -20.09 -7.30 23.19
N LEU A 117 -21.10 -7.86 22.54
CA LEU A 117 -21.98 -7.15 21.60
C LEU A 117 -22.92 -6.14 22.31
N GLY A 118 -23.32 -6.43 23.54
CA GLY A 118 -24.18 -5.56 24.33
C GLY A 118 -23.44 -4.31 24.81
N ALA A 119 -22.19 -4.49 25.27
CA ALA A 119 -21.28 -3.40 25.61
C ALA A 119 -20.90 -2.57 24.37
N PHE A 120 -20.74 -3.23 23.22
CA PHE A 120 -20.46 -2.57 21.97
C PHE A 120 -21.62 -1.72 21.47
N ASN A 121 -22.87 -2.20 21.40
CA ASN A 121 -23.95 -1.42 20.79
C ASN A 121 -25.37 -1.68 21.31
N GLN A 122 -25.57 -1.93 22.62
CA GLN A 122 -26.88 -1.94 23.30
C GLN A 122 -28.02 -2.52 22.43
N ASP A 123 -27.79 -3.73 21.88
CA ASP A 123 -28.73 -4.52 21.06
C ASP A 123 -29.09 -3.98 19.65
N LYS A 124 -28.41 -2.94 19.16
CA LYS A 124 -28.61 -2.39 17.80
C LYS A 124 -27.75 -3.06 16.71
N GLY A 125 -27.08 -4.17 17.03
CA GLY A 125 -26.24 -4.93 16.09
C GLY A 125 -24.90 -4.26 15.78
N ILE A 126 -24.22 -4.71 14.72
CA ILE A 126 -22.91 -4.18 14.31
C ILE A 126 -23.12 -2.95 13.41
N LYS A 127 -22.38 -1.85 13.66
CA LYS A 127 -22.44 -0.63 12.84
C LYS A 127 -21.44 -0.70 11.68
N ASP A 128 -21.91 -1.10 10.51
CA ASP A 128 -21.07 -1.22 9.30
C ASP A 128 -20.39 0.11 8.89
N SER A 129 -21.04 1.25 9.11
CA SER A 129 -20.49 2.58 8.80
C SER A 129 -19.17 2.85 9.54
N LEU A 130 -19.09 2.52 10.83
CA LEU A 130 -17.86 2.68 11.60
C LEU A 130 -16.75 1.78 11.08
N LEU A 131 -17.06 0.51 10.80
CA LEU A 131 -16.07 -0.46 10.33
C LEU A 131 -15.45 0.00 9.00
N ASN A 132 -16.27 0.62 8.14
CA ASN A 132 -15.80 1.22 6.89
C ASN A 132 -14.94 2.46 7.13
N GLN A 133 -15.31 3.35 8.06
CA GLN A 133 -14.51 4.53 8.43
C GLN A 133 -13.14 4.14 8.99
N LEU A 134 -13.10 3.13 9.88
CA LEU A 134 -11.87 2.59 10.46
C LEU A 134 -11.06 1.75 9.46
N LYS A 135 -11.60 1.46 8.28
CA LYS A 135 -10.98 0.64 7.22
C LYS A 135 -10.54 -0.76 7.71
N VAL A 136 -11.26 -1.33 8.65
CA VAL A 136 -10.97 -2.68 9.19
C VAL A 136 -11.29 -3.74 8.14
N LYS A 137 -10.52 -4.83 8.10
CA LYS A 137 -10.68 -5.89 7.09
C LYS A 137 -11.52 -7.07 7.56
N GLY A 138 -11.61 -7.26 8.87
CA GLY A 138 -12.34 -8.37 9.46
C GLY A 138 -12.75 -8.08 10.88
N LEU A 139 -13.77 -8.81 11.31
CA LEU A 139 -14.28 -8.79 12.66
C LEU A 139 -13.88 -10.09 13.37
N VAL A 140 -13.37 -9.96 14.59
CA VAL A 140 -13.11 -11.09 15.49
C VAL A 140 -14.24 -11.13 16.50
N LEU A 141 -15.07 -12.17 16.40
CA LEU A 141 -16.14 -12.45 17.35
C LEU A 141 -15.73 -13.63 18.22
N GLY A 142 -15.73 -13.44 19.53
CA GLY A 142 -15.50 -14.50 20.49
C GLY A 142 -14.88 -14.04 21.80
N PRO A 143 -14.76 -14.93 22.80
CA PRO A 143 -15.07 -16.37 22.72
C PRO A 143 -16.56 -16.66 22.60
N LEU A 144 -16.94 -17.50 21.62
CA LEU A 144 -18.34 -17.92 21.44
C LEU A 144 -18.73 -19.09 22.36
N HIS A 145 -17.74 -19.76 22.90
CA HIS A 145 -17.87 -20.93 23.75
C HIS A 145 -17.74 -20.56 25.22
N THR A 146 -18.12 -21.48 26.11
CA THR A 146 -17.98 -21.25 27.55
C THR A 146 -16.51 -21.33 27.94
N VAL A 147 -15.95 -20.23 28.42
CA VAL A 147 -14.58 -20.15 28.93
C VAL A 147 -14.60 -19.49 30.29
N GLN A 148 -14.05 -20.17 31.29
CA GLN A 148 -13.69 -19.56 32.56
C GLN A 148 -12.18 -19.68 32.78
N LYS A 149 -11.60 -18.61 33.33
CA LYS A 149 -10.17 -18.55 33.61
C LYS A 149 -9.78 -19.66 34.59
N ASP A 150 -8.72 -20.40 34.26
CA ASP A 150 -8.12 -21.46 35.07
C ASP A 150 -9.09 -22.60 35.47
N GLN A 151 -10.19 -22.81 34.73
CA GLN A 151 -11.20 -23.84 35.01
C GLN A 151 -11.46 -24.71 33.77
N ALA A 152 -10.58 -25.69 33.53
CA ALA A 152 -10.67 -26.58 32.37
C ALA A 152 -11.97 -27.40 32.32
N ASP A 153 -12.54 -27.75 33.48
CA ASP A 153 -13.76 -28.57 33.56
C ASP A 153 -15.00 -27.84 33.03
N THR A 154 -14.96 -26.51 32.96
CA THR A 154 -16.04 -25.67 32.43
C THR A 154 -15.91 -25.37 30.94
N LEU A 155 -14.79 -25.78 30.33
CA LEU A 155 -14.49 -25.51 28.93
C LEU A 155 -15.25 -26.49 28.04
N ASP A 156 -16.19 -25.95 27.27
CA ASP A 156 -16.84 -26.69 26.20
C ASP A 156 -16.58 -25.97 24.88
N LEU A 157 -15.68 -26.52 24.05
CA LEU A 157 -15.32 -25.94 22.75
C LEU A 157 -16.34 -26.24 21.64
N VAL A 158 -17.30 -27.14 21.90
CA VAL A 158 -18.25 -27.61 20.89
C VAL A 158 -19.55 -26.81 20.96
N SER A 159 -20.06 -26.57 22.17
CA SER A 159 -21.30 -25.83 22.34
C SER A 159 -21.07 -24.33 22.48
N MET A 160 -21.99 -23.55 21.91
CA MET A 160 -22.01 -22.10 22.10
C MET A 160 -22.51 -21.76 23.51
N ASN A 161 -21.92 -20.71 24.08
CA ASN A 161 -22.43 -20.14 25.32
C ASN A 161 -23.83 -19.52 25.07
N PRO A 162 -24.87 -19.98 25.78
CA PRO A 162 -26.24 -19.51 25.56
C PRO A 162 -26.45 -18.02 25.88
N VAL A 163 -25.52 -17.39 26.60
CA VAL A 163 -25.52 -15.93 26.85
C VAL A 163 -25.15 -15.15 25.59
N VAL A 164 -24.29 -15.71 24.74
CA VAL A 164 -23.78 -15.05 23.53
C VAL A 164 -24.75 -15.24 22.37
N GLY A 165 -25.36 -16.42 22.23
CA GLY A 165 -26.34 -16.69 21.19
C GLY A 165 -26.65 -18.18 21.04
N THR A 166 -27.26 -18.54 19.91
CA THR A 166 -27.52 -19.94 19.53
C THR A 166 -26.66 -20.38 18.35
N ASP A 167 -26.43 -21.69 18.22
CA ASP A 167 -25.69 -22.27 17.08
C ASP A 167 -26.29 -21.86 15.71
N GLN A 168 -27.61 -21.67 15.65
CA GLN A 168 -28.32 -21.22 14.45
C GLN A 168 -27.96 -19.78 14.07
N ASP A 169 -27.81 -18.89 15.06
CA ASP A 169 -27.39 -17.51 14.83
C ASP A 169 -25.98 -17.44 14.24
N LEU A 170 -25.08 -18.30 14.72
CA LEU A 170 -23.74 -18.42 14.16
C LEU A 170 -23.76 -18.97 12.73
N LEU A 171 -24.61 -19.97 12.43
CA LEU A 171 -24.74 -20.45 11.05
C LEU A 171 -25.22 -19.34 10.10
N ILE A 172 -26.22 -18.54 10.52
CA ILE A 172 -26.70 -17.40 9.73
C ILE A 172 -25.58 -16.36 9.54
N LEU A 173 -24.80 -16.09 10.58
CA LEU A 173 -23.67 -15.17 10.51
C LEU A 173 -22.57 -15.70 9.57
N LEU A 174 -22.27 -17.00 9.64
CA LEU A 174 -21.29 -17.65 8.78
C LEU A 174 -21.75 -17.75 7.32
N GLU A 175 -23.06 -17.85 7.04
CA GLU A 175 -23.59 -17.77 5.68
C GLU A 175 -23.47 -16.35 5.10
N LYS A 176 -23.67 -15.33 5.94
CA LYS A 176 -23.47 -13.93 5.55
C LYS A 176 -22.00 -13.54 5.41
N ALA A 177 -21.09 -14.24 6.10
CA ALA A 177 -19.66 -13.94 6.05
C ALA A 177 -19.02 -14.44 4.74
N HIS A 178 -18.45 -13.50 3.96
CA HIS A 178 -17.82 -13.82 2.67
C HIS A 178 -16.50 -14.58 2.82
N LYS A 179 -15.77 -14.36 3.92
CA LYS A 179 -14.48 -14.99 4.23
C LYS A 179 -14.42 -15.35 5.70
N LYS A 180 -13.68 -16.41 6.03
CA LYS A 180 -13.61 -16.99 7.38
C LYS A 180 -12.15 -17.27 7.71
N ALA A 181 -11.81 -17.16 8.99
CA ALA A 181 -10.50 -17.49 9.54
C ALA A 181 -10.68 -17.95 10.98
N LEU A 182 -9.91 -18.94 11.40
CA LEU A 182 -9.86 -19.40 12.78
C LEU A 182 -8.69 -18.75 13.51
N ILE A 183 -8.99 -18.04 14.60
CA ILE A 183 -7.99 -17.38 15.42
C ILE A 183 -7.86 -18.15 16.75
N GLY A 184 -6.69 -18.72 16.99
CA GLY A 184 -6.34 -19.29 18.28
C GLY A 184 -5.86 -18.20 19.23
N VAL A 185 -6.40 -18.14 20.44
CA VAL A 185 -6.04 -17.15 21.46
C VAL A 185 -5.30 -17.88 22.59
N VAL A 186 -4.10 -17.42 22.95
CA VAL A 186 -3.27 -18.04 23.98
C VAL A 186 -2.64 -17.02 24.93
N ASP A 187 -2.57 -17.39 26.20
CA ASP A 187 -2.08 -16.54 27.27
C ASP A 187 -0.93 -17.22 28.04
N GLY A 188 0.05 -16.44 28.51
CA GLY A 188 1.16 -16.92 29.33
C GLY A 188 2.21 -17.76 28.61
N LEU A 189 2.22 -17.79 27.27
CA LEU A 189 3.18 -18.58 26.49
C LEU A 189 4.36 -17.74 26.00
N ASN A 190 5.52 -18.38 25.89
CA ASN A 190 6.71 -17.76 25.28
C ASN A 190 6.68 -17.87 23.74
N SER A 191 7.54 -17.10 23.06
CA SER A 191 7.61 -17.09 21.58
C SER A 191 7.82 -18.48 20.97
N SER A 192 8.62 -19.34 21.60
CA SER A 192 8.88 -20.69 21.09
C SER A 192 7.67 -21.62 21.21
N ALA A 193 6.94 -21.56 22.34
CA ALA A 193 5.75 -22.35 22.57
C ALA A 193 4.60 -21.91 21.66
N VAL A 194 4.43 -20.60 21.45
CA VAL A 194 3.47 -20.05 20.48
C VAL A 194 3.78 -20.55 19.07
N SER A 195 5.05 -20.53 18.66
CA SER A 195 5.49 -21.06 17.36
C SER A 195 5.20 -22.56 17.22
N GLN A 196 5.46 -23.37 18.26
CA GLN A 196 5.15 -24.80 18.24
C GLN A 196 3.64 -25.05 18.11
N LEU A 197 2.85 -24.29 18.87
CA LEU A 197 1.40 -24.43 18.86
C LEU A 197 0.79 -24.05 17.51
N LEU A 198 1.29 -22.99 16.87
CA LEU A 198 0.84 -22.59 15.53
C LEU A 198 1.06 -23.70 14.49
N ASN A 199 2.17 -24.45 14.61
CA ASN A 199 2.45 -25.59 13.73
C ASN A 199 1.55 -26.82 13.99
N SER A 200 1.01 -26.98 15.21
CA SER A 200 0.25 -28.17 15.60
C SER A 200 -1.26 -27.98 15.67
N SER A 201 -1.75 -26.76 15.88
CA SER A 201 -3.16 -26.47 16.19
C SER A 201 -4.07 -26.39 14.97
N GLY A 202 -3.51 -26.12 13.78
CA GLY A 202 -4.28 -25.96 12.54
C GLY A 202 -5.09 -24.66 12.46
N VAL A 203 -4.84 -23.69 13.36
CA VAL A 203 -5.44 -22.35 13.29
C VAL A 203 -4.81 -21.51 12.18
N ASP A 204 -5.58 -20.59 11.60
CA ASP A 204 -5.07 -19.67 10.56
C ASP A 204 -4.19 -18.56 11.15
N LEU A 205 -4.57 -18.09 12.34
CA LEU A 205 -3.90 -17.03 13.09
C LEU A 205 -3.78 -17.40 14.56
N ILE A 206 -2.69 -16.98 15.20
CA ILE A 206 -2.55 -17.05 16.65
C ILE A 206 -2.36 -15.66 17.24
N LEU A 207 -3.21 -15.33 18.21
CA LEU A 207 -3.13 -14.12 19.02
C LEU A 207 -2.56 -14.51 20.39
N SER A 208 -1.45 -13.87 20.78
CA SER A 208 -0.74 -14.20 22.02
C SER A 208 -0.37 -12.96 22.82
N ASP A 209 -0.16 -13.13 24.13
CA ASP A 209 0.28 -12.11 25.08
C ASP A 209 1.80 -11.89 25.10
N VAL A 210 2.53 -12.40 24.09
CA VAL A 210 4.00 -12.34 24.02
C VAL A 210 4.54 -10.91 24.11
N LEU A 211 3.75 -9.90 23.70
CA LEU A 211 4.10 -8.49 23.82
C LEU A 211 3.96 -7.96 25.26
N ASN A 212 3.17 -8.61 26.11
CA ASN A 212 2.91 -8.22 27.50
C ASN A 212 3.90 -8.89 28.48
N ASN A 213 4.40 -10.08 28.16
CA ASN A 213 5.18 -10.95 29.04
C ASN A 213 6.65 -10.50 29.30
N GLY A 214 6.96 -9.21 29.21
CA GLY A 214 8.33 -8.71 29.34
C GLY A 214 8.43 -7.28 29.88
N ASN A 215 9.05 -7.13 31.04
CA ASN A 215 9.28 -5.84 31.71
C ASN A 215 10.29 -4.92 30.98
N SER A 216 10.86 -5.36 29.85
CA SER A 216 11.85 -4.59 29.08
C SER A 216 11.54 -4.63 27.59
N GLY A 217 11.68 -3.48 26.92
CA GLY A 217 11.56 -3.36 25.46
C GLY A 217 12.53 -4.29 24.70
N VAL A 218 13.67 -4.64 25.30
CA VAL A 218 14.64 -5.57 24.69
C VAL A 218 14.09 -6.99 24.64
N HIS A 219 13.48 -7.48 25.73
CA HIS A 219 12.85 -8.81 25.74
C HIS A 219 11.67 -8.88 24.78
N ARG A 220 10.87 -7.81 24.72
CA ARG A 220 9.78 -7.70 23.73
C ARG A 220 10.31 -7.78 22.30
N ALA A 221 11.35 -7.03 21.97
CA ALA A 221 11.99 -7.06 20.65
C ALA A 221 12.56 -8.44 20.29
N GLN A 222 13.20 -9.13 21.26
CA GLN A 222 13.69 -10.50 21.08
C GLN A 222 12.56 -11.50 20.80
N SER A 223 11.45 -11.40 21.54
CA SER A 223 10.28 -12.25 21.34
C SER A 223 9.64 -12.03 19.97
N ILE A 224 9.50 -10.77 19.54
CA ILE A 224 9.03 -10.42 18.19
C ILE A 224 9.97 -11.03 17.14
N TYR A 225 11.27 -10.78 17.27
CA TYR A 225 12.27 -11.31 16.33
C TYR A 225 12.23 -12.83 16.23
N SER A 226 12.10 -13.53 17.36
CA SER A 226 11.98 -14.98 17.41
C SER A 226 10.74 -15.50 16.69
N LEU A 227 9.58 -14.84 16.80
CA LEU A 227 8.35 -15.27 16.11
C LEU A 227 8.43 -14.99 14.61
N VAL A 228 8.86 -13.79 14.24
CA VAL A 228 8.92 -13.35 12.83
C VAL A 228 9.95 -14.14 12.03
N SER A 229 11.04 -14.58 12.67
CA SER A 229 12.07 -15.40 12.02
C SER A 229 11.70 -16.87 11.87
N THR A 230 10.80 -17.39 12.71
CA THR A 230 10.42 -18.81 12.73
C THR A 230 9.11 -19.10 12.02
N GLN A 231 8.21 -18.12 11.91
CA GLN A 231 6.85 -18.28 11.40
C GLN A 231 6.60 -17.44 10.16
N LYS A 232 5.59 -17.86 9.38
CA LYS A 232 5.11 -17.04 8.25
C LYS A 232 4.43 -15.80 8.82
N GLN A 233 4.78 -14.63 8.29
CA GLN A 233 4.15 -13.36 8.69
C GLN A 233 2.64 -13.39 8.48
N SER A 234 2.16 -14.15 7.48
CA SER A 234 0.74 -14.26 7.17
C SER A 234 -0.10 -14.96 8.24
N SER A 235 0.51 -15.72 9.16
CA SER A 235 -0.16 -16.48 10.23
C SER A 235 0.00 -15.85 11.62
N LEU A 236 0.69 -14.72 11.74
CA LEU A 236 0.90 -14.03 13.02
C LEU A 236 -0.15 -12.94 13.21
N ALA A 237 -0.82 -12.95 14.37
CA ALA A 237 -1.67 -11.85 14.81
C ALA A 237 -1.03 -11.15 16.01
N TRP A 238 -1.00 -9.82 15.98
CA TRP A 238 -0.42 -8.97 17.01
C TRP A 238 -1.52 -8.17 17.70
N GLY A 239 -1.65 -8.31 19.01
CA GLY A 239 -2.52 -7.48 19.82
C GLY A 239 -1.97 -7.35 21.23
N LEU A 240 -2.46 -6.37 21.97
CA LEU A 240 -2.11 -6.19 23.37
C LEU A 240 -3.42 -6.17 24.17
N GLY A 241 -3.60 -7.09 25.11
CA GLY A 241 -4.85 -7.27 25.85
C GLY A 241 -5.90 -8.19 25.20
N GLY A 242 -5.66 -8.61 23.95
CA GLY A 242 -6.58 -9.45 23.16
C GLY A 242 -6.79 -10.89 23.64
N THR A 243 -6.06 -11.37 24.66
CA THR A 243 -6.28 -12.73 25.20
C THR A 243 -7.55 -12.85 26.04
N TRP A 244 -7.96 -11.76 26.69
CA TRP A 244 -9.14 -11.71 27.58
C TRP A 244 -10.07 -10.52 27.29
N GLY A 245 -9.84 -9.82 26.18
CA GLY A 245 -10.61 -8.62 25.81
C GLY A 245 -10.29 -7.38 26.65
N ASN A 246 -9.11 -7.33 27.29
CA ASN A 246 -8.67 -6.12 27.98
C ASN A 246 -8.31 -5.06 26.95
N HIS A 247 -8.70 -3.82 27.19
CA HIS A 247 -8.41 -2.71 26.29
C HIS A 247 -6.93 -2.32 26.38
N LEU A 248 -6.39 -1.87 25.26
CA LEU A 248 -4.99 -1.46 25.13
C LEU A 248 -4.60 -0.45 26.22
N ALA A 249 -5.45 0.55 26.47
CA ALA A 249 -5.20 1.58 27.46
C ALA A 249 -5.17 1.07 28.91
N SER A 250 -5.79 -0.07 29.20
CA SER A 250 -5.77 -0.71 30.52
C SER A 250 -4.54 -1.58 30.75
N VAL A 251 -4.04 -2.21 29.68
CA VAL A 251 -2.90 -3.14 29.76
C VAL A 251 -1.58 -2.39 29.80
N VAL A 252 -1.51 -1.26 29.12
CA VAL A 252 -0.31 -0.45 29.03
C VAL A 252 -0.06 0.26 30.37
N GLU A 253 1.18 0.21 30.87
CA GLU A 253 1.58 0.79 32.16
C GLU A 253 1.26 2.29 32.31
N LYS A 254 1.27 3.03 31.19
CA LYS A 254 1.05 4.47 31.14
C LYS A 254 0.15 4.85 29.96
N PRO A 255 -0.84 5.75 30.13
CA PRO A 255 -1.72 6.19 29.04
C PRO A 255 -0.98 6.79 27.84
N GLU A 256 0.17 7.43 28.08
CA GLU A 256 1.02 8.04 27.04
C GLU A 256 1.55 7.03 26.00
N LEU A 257 1.69 5.77 26.40
CA LEU A 257 2.25 4.72 25.56
C LEU A 257 1.23 4.10 24.59
N VAL A 258 -0.07 4.41 24.73
CA VAL A 258 -1.13 3.83 23.87
C VAL A 258 -0.84 4.10 22.38
N ARG A 259 -0.50 5.34 22.03
CA ARG A 259 -0.17 5.73 20.65
C ARG A 259 1.07 5.02 20.12
N LEU A 260 2.05 4.83 20.99
CA LEU A 260 3.28 4.07 20.67
C LEU A 260 2.94 2.63 20.33
N TYR A 261 2.10 1.96 21.12
CA TYR A 261 1.69 0.58 20.86
C TYR A 261 0.82 0.46 19.62
N GLN A 262 -0.09 1.41 19.36
CA GLN A 262 -0.85 1.46 18.11
C GLN A 262 0.08 1.52 16.89
N LEU A 263 1.03 2.47 16.87
CA LEU A 263 2.00 2.61 15.78
C LEU A 263 2.84 1.34 15.61
N MET A 264 3.31 0.75 16.71
CA MET A 264 4.04 -0.51 16.66
C MET A 264 3.18 -1.64 16.06
N LEU A 265 1.97 -1.87 16.57
CA LEU A 265 1.11 -2.97 16.10
C LEU A 265 0.84 -2.86 14.60
N PHE A 266 0.59 -1.65 14.08
CA PHE A 266 0.40 -1.41 12.65
C PHE A 266 1.65 -1.65 11.79
N THR A 267 2.85 -1.60 12.38
CA THR A 267 4.12 -1.72 11.65
C THR A 267 4.84 -3.06 11.89
N LEU A 268 4.32 -3.89 12.79
CA LEU A 268 4.81 -5.25 12.98
C LEU A 268 4.41 -6.15 11.80
N PRO A 269 5.29 -7.06 11.37
CA PRO A 269 4.99 -7.99 10.30
C PRO A 269 3.98 -9.05 10.78
N GLY A 270 2.73 -8.87 10.39
CA GLY A 270 1.61 -9.71 10.75
C GLY A 270 0.30 -8.93 10.67
N THR A 271 -0.76 -9.48 11.24
CA THR A 271 -2.07 -8.85 11.28
C THR A 271 -2.29 -8.16 12.63
N PRO A 272 -2.42 -6.82 12.69
CA PRO A 272 -2.77 -6.16 13.94
C PRO A 272 -4.22 -6.44 14.31
N VAL A 273 -4.46 -6.69 15.59
CA VAL A 273 -5.77 -6.94 16.19
C VAL A 273 -5.97 -5.92 17.30
N PHE A 274 -7.06 -5.17 17.20
CA PHE A 274 -7.46 -4.15 18.18
C PHE A 274 -8.81 -4.52 18.77
N ASN A 275 -9.01 -4.25 20.05
CA ASN A 275 -10.31 -4.34 20.69
C ASN A 275 -11.14 -3.10 20.37
N TYR A 276 -12.46 -3.24 20.47
CA TYR A 276 -13.34 -2.09 20.32
C TYR A 276 -13.01 -1.00 21.34
N GLY A 277 -13.01 0.26 20.95
CA GLY A 277 -12.65 1.36 21.85
C GLY A 277 -11.14 1.59 22.00
N ASP A 278 -10.27 0.71 21.51
CA ASP A 278 -8.82 0.97 21.50
C ASP A 278 -8.46 2.20 20.65
N GLU A 279 -9.26 2.50 19.63
CA GLU A 279 -9.12 3.68 18.78
C GLU A 279 -9.29 4.99 19.54
N MET A 280 -10.09 4.97 20.62
CA MET A 280 -10.37 6.13 21.48
C MET A 280 -9.64 6.06 22.82
N GLY A 281 -8.84 5.02 23.06
CA GLY A 281 -8.16 4.81 24.32
C GLY A 281 -9.12 4.48 25.47
N LEU A 282 -10.18 3.71 25.18
CA LEU A 282 -11.14 3.25 26.19
C LEU A 282 -10.43 2.43 27.27
N VAL A 283 -10.77 2.70 28.53
CA VAL A 283 -10.17 2.04 29.70
C VAL A 283 -11.20 1.15 30.38
N ASP A 284 -10.77 -0.03 30.82
CA ASP A 284 -11.56 -1.00 31.56
C ASP A 284 -11.90 -0.46 32.96
N GLN A 285 -13.19 -0.23 33.23
CA GLN A 285 -13.68 0.28 34.52
C GLN A 285 -14.26 -0.87 35.36
N GLY A 286 -13.40 -1.72 35.92
CA GLY A 286 -13.80 -2.83 36.78
C GLY A 286 -14.42 -4.04 36.05
N SER A 287 -14.61 -3.94 34.73
CA SER A 287 -15.01 -5.01 33.82
C SER A 287 -14.17 -4.90 32.54
N THR A 288 -13.92 -6.02 31.88
CA THR A 288 -13.22 -6.13 30.58
C THR A 288 -14.13 -5.85 29.39
N SER A 289 -15.36 -5.39 29.65
CA SER A 289 -16.34 -5.00 28.63
C SER A 289 -16.97 -3.63 28.96
N PRO A 290 -16.15 -2.55 29.01
CA PRO A 290 -16.66 -1.19 29.12
C PRO A 290 -17.63 -0.87 27.98
N LYS A 291 -18.64 -0.05 28.26
CA LYS A 291 -19.61 0.38 27.24
C LYS A 291 -18.95 1.31 26.25
N MET A 292 -19.16 1.04 24.96
CA MET A 292 -18.69 1.90 23.89
C MET A 292 -19.44 3.25 23.91
N LEU A 293 -18.70 4.35 23.81
CA LEU A 293 -19.24 5.70 23.83
C LEU A 293 -19.55 6.14 22.40
N TRP A 294 -20.83 6.17 22.05
CA TRP A 294 -21.31 6.53 20.72
C TRP A 294 -21.82 7.96 20.67
N ASP A 295 -20.93 8.91 20.47
CA ASP A 295 -21.28 10.29 20.12
C ASP A 295 -20.70 10.60 18.73
N ILE A 296 -21.25 9.94 17.71
CA ILE A 296 -20.82 10.18 16.32
C ILE A 296 -21.67 11.32 15.77
N GLU A 297 -21.09 12.51 15.63
CA GLU A 297 -21.52 13.42 14.57
C GLU A 297 -21.05 12.80 13.25
N GLU A 298 -21.97 12.62 12.31
CA GLU A 298 -21.72 11.97 11.03
C GLU A 298 -20.89 12.91 10.13
N GLU A 299 -19.57 12.99 10.41
CA GLU A 299 -18.65 13.66 9.51
C GLU A 299 -18.40 12.76 8.29
N ALA A 300 -18.66 13.33 7.11
CA ALA A 300 -18.40 12.68 5.84
C ALA A 300 -16.91 12.34 5.75
N ALA A 301 -16.61 11.04 5.70
CA ALA A 301 -15.25 10.57 5.50
C ALA A 301 -14.71 11.15 4.18
N ALA A 302 -13.64 11.94 4.27
CA ALA A 302 -12.87 12.31 3.09
C ALA A 302 -12.31 11.03 2.48
N GLU A 303 -12.83 10.65 1.32
CA GLU A 303 -12.21 9.66 0.46
C GLU A 303 -10.83 10.19 0.05
N GLY A 304 -9.80 9.72 0.75
CA GLY A 304 -8.44 9.84 0.26
C GLY A 304 -8.38 9.14 -1.09
N ALA A 305 -8.22 9.94 -2.14
CA ALA A 305 -8.08 9.47 -3.51
C ALA A 305 -7.06 8.32 -3.54
N GLY A 306 -7.50 7.17 -4.02
CA GLY A 306 -6.62 6.08 -4.42
C GLY A 306 -5.83 6.56 -5.62
N ASN A 307 -4.74 7.28 -5.37
CA ASN A 307 -3.74 7.51 -6.38
C ASN A 307 -3.17 6.12 -6.68
N ASN A 308 -3.33 5.66 -7.92
CA ASN A 308 -2.51 4.60 -8.48
C ASN A 308 -1.08 5.16 -8.64
N GLU A 309 -0.44 5.44 -7.51
CA GLU A 309 0.99 5.70 -7.46
C GLU A 309 1.67 4.39 -7.86
N THR A 310 2.50 4.49 -8.87
CA THR A 310 3.47 3.45 -9.19
C THR A 310 4.29 3.26 -7.93
N ALA A 311 4.04 2.18 -7.20
CA ALA A 311 4.72 1.90 -5.94
C ALA A 311 6.20 1.63 -6.25
N GLU A 312 7.01 2.69 -6.27
CA GLU A 312 8.41 2.56 -5.91
C GLU A 312 8.44 1.85 -4.55
N SER A 313 9.29 0.83 -4.42
CA SER A 313 9.37 0.04 -3.19
C SER A 313 9.96 0.90 -2.08
N GLU A 314 9.15 1.72 -1.44
CA GLU A 314 9.54 2.47 -0.25
C GLU A 314 9.89 1.51 0.88
N ARG A 315 10.94 1.84 1.62
CA ARG A 315 11.35 1.11 2.81
C ARG A 315 10.92 1.91 4.02
N TYR A 316 10.42 1.19 5.02
CA TYR A 316 9.97 1.77 6.27
C TYR A 316 10.86 1.31 7.43
N VAL A 317 11.11 2.21 8.38
CA VAL A 317 11.75 1.91 9.66
C VAL A 317 10.89 2.47 10.77
N THR A 318 10.49 1.59 11.69
CA THR A 318 9.82 1.99 12.93
C THR A 318 10.82 2.02 14.06
N ALA A 319 10.88 3.15 14.77
CA ALA A 319 11.69 3.31 15.96
C ALA A 319 10.79 3.59 17.17
N VAL A 320 11.03 2.89 18.29
CA VAL A 320 10.15 2.88 19.46
C VAL A 320 10.96 3.01 20.75
N ASN A 321 10.66 4.01 21.58
CA ASN A 321 11.29 4.20 22.90
C ASN A 321 10.31 3.85 24.04
N TRP A 322 10.41 2.63 24.59
CA TRP A 322 9.68 2.24 25.81
C TRP A 322 10.30 2.76 27.11
N GLY A 323 11.47 3.41 27.04
CA GLY A 323 12.18 3.90 28.21
C GLY A 323 11.54 5.16 28.80
N SER A 324 11.99 5.51 30.01
CA SER A 324 11.56 6.72 30.72
C SER A 324 12.45 7.94 30.48
N ALA A 325 13.46 7.82 29.61
CA ALA A 325 14.39 8.89 29.28
C ALA A 325 14.50 9.08 27.76
N THR A 326 14.78 10.31 27.35
CA THR A 326 15.15 10.63 25.96
C THR A 326 16.47 9.96 25.63
N LEU A 327 16.53 9.31 24.47
CA LEU A 327 17.72 8.61 24.01
C LEU A 327 17.99 8.89 22.53
N THR A 328 19.27 8.84 22.17
CA THR A 328 19.72 8.86 20.78
C THR A 328 19.84 7.42 20.30
N MET A 329 19.04 7.04 19.30
CA MET A 329 19.12 5.74 18.67
C MET A 329 20.21 5.74 17.61
N VAL A 330 21.05 4.70 17.66
CA VAL A 330 22.03 4.39 16.61
C VAL A 330 21.54 3.15 15.88
N LEU A 331 21.06 3.32 14.66
CA LEU A 331 20.52 2.25 13.84
C LEU A 331 21.66 1.61 13.04
N ASN A 332 22.21 0.51 13.54
CA ASN A 332 23.23 -0.26 12.82
C ASN A 332 22.66 -1.61 12.40
N TYR A 333 22.56 -1.85 11.09
CA TYR A 333 22.12 -3.13 10.54
C TYR A 333 23.15 -3.62 9.50
N PRO A 334 23.88 -4.72 9.77
CA PRO A 334 25.02 -5.11 8.95
C PRO A 334 24.66 -5.51 7.51
N ASP A 335 23.44 -6.04 7.31
CA ASP A 335 22.99 -6.55 6.02
C ASP A 335 22.18 -5.52 5.20
N LEU A 336 22.03 -4.28 5.69
CA LEU A 336 21.23 -3.24 5.05
C LEU A 336 21.93 -1.89 5.11
N SER A 337 22.27 -1.33 3.95
CA SER A 337 22.73 0.06 3.84
C SER A 337 21.57 1.01 4.09
N LEU A 338 21.52 1.56 5.30
CA LEU A 338 20.60 2.65 5.63
C LEU A 338 21.13 3.98 5.06
N PRO A 339 20.25 4.85 4.53
CA PRO A 339 20.66 6.20 4.11
C PRO A 339 21.00 7.07 5.33
N GLU A 340 21.73 8.16 5.10
CA GLU A 340 22.05 9.12 6.18
C GLU A 340 20.80 9.83 6.73
N GLN A 341 19.79 10.03 5.86
CA GLN A 341 18.53 10.70 6.19
C GLN A 341 17.32 9.88 5.74
N ALA A 342 16.24 9.98 6.51
CA ALA A 342 14.92 9.44 6.16
C ALA A 342 13.83 10.48 6.44
N LYS A 343 12.68 10.33 5.78
CA LYS A 343 11.52 11.21 5.99
C LYS A 343 10.61 10.65 7.07
N VAL A 344 10.06 11.51 7.92
CA VAL A 344 9.05 11.12 8.90
C VAL A 344 7.71 10.92 8.21
N LYS A 345 7.13 9.72 8.29
CA LYS A 345 5.77 9.42 7.79
C LYS A 345 4.71 9.60 8.87
N LEU A 346 5.00 9.16 10.09
CA LEU A 346 4.12 9.28 11.24
C LEU A 346 4.97 9.41 12.52
N SER A 347 4.54 10.23 13.46
CA SER A 347 5.20 10.39 14.77
C SER A 347 4.17 10.51 15.87
N THR A 348 4.47 9.94 17.04
CA THR A 348 3.72 10.21 18.27
C THR A 348 4.10 11.53 18.95
N ASP A 349 5.19 12.15 18.51
CA ASP A 349 5.70 13.47 18.95
C ASP A 349 5.78 14.39 17.73
N PRO A 350 4.65 15.01 17.32
CA PRO A 350 4.61 15.86 16.13
C PRO A 350 5.32 17.20 16.33
N GLU A 351 5.61 17.61 17.57
CA GLU A 351 6.30 18.89 17.85
C GLU A 351 7.78 18.82 17.46
N ASN A 352 8.46 17.72 17.80
CA ASN A 352 9.87 17.53 17.48
C ASN A 352 10.09 16.77 16.16
N LEU A 353 9.14 15.91 15.78
CA LEU A 353 9.22 15.04 14.60
C LEU A 353 7.96 15.21 13.73
N ALA A 354 7.86 16.37 13.08
CA ALA A 354 6.73 16.67 12.19
C ALA A 354 6.70 15.75 10.97
N ALA A 355 5.51 15.44 10.47
CA ALA A 355 5.34 14.66 9.24
C ALA A 355 6.05 15.34 8.05
N ASP A 356 6.60 14.52 7.15
CA ASP A 356 7.40 14.88 5.98
C ASP A 356 8.74 15.61 6.26
N SER A 357 9.10 15.82 7.53
CA SER A 357 10.42 16.33 7.90
C SER A 357 11.52 15.29 7.65
N SER A 358 12.72 15.75 7.29
CA SER A 358 13.89 14.89 7.10
C SER A 358 14.67 14.79 8.41
N VAL A 359 15.01 13.57 8.83
CA VAL A 359 15.75 13.28 10.06
C VAL A 359 16.97 12.43 9.78
N SER A 360 18.05 12.69 10.51
CA SER A 360 19.28 11.88 10.43
C SER A 360 19.12 10.58 11.20
N LEU A 361 19.43 9.45 10.57
CA LEU A 361 19.34 8.12 11.19
C LEU A 361 20.48 7.85 12.19
N ASP A 362 21.60 8.58 12.09
CA ASP A 362 22.76 8.43 12.98
C ASP A 362 22.54 9.07 14.36
N LYS A 363 21.65 10.06 14.44
CA LYS A 363 21.38 10.84 15.66
C LYS A 363 19.89 10.98 15.90
N LEU A 364 19.13 9.90 15.69
CA LEU A 364 17.69 9.92 15.90
C LEU A 364 17.38 10.07 17.39
N LEU A 365 16.93 11.26 17.78
CA LEU A 365 16.51 11.55 19.15
C LEU A 365 15.04 11.17 19.32
N LEU A 366 14.74 10.33 20.31
CA LEU A 366 13.39 9.93 20.63
C LEU A 366 13.13 10.09 22.13
N GLY A 367 12.10 10.88 22.47
CA GLY A 367 11.68 11.08 23.86
C GLY A 367 11.05 9.82 24.48
N PRO A 368 10.83 9.82 25.81
CA PRO A 368 10.26 8.68 26.50
C PRO A 368 8.83 8.40 26.01
N GLY A 369 8.52 7.13 25.73
CA GLY A 369 7.19 6.72 25.29
C GLY A 369 6.80 7.16 23.88
N HIS A 370 7.75 7.68 23.10
CA HIS A 370 7.51 8.07 21.72
C HIS A 370 7.94 7.00 20.72
N ALA A 371 7.24 6.97 19.59
CA ALA A 371 7.55 6.18 18.41
C ALA A 371 7.46 7.03 17.14
N VAL A 372 8.24 6.64 16.13
CA VAL A 372 8.29 7.28 14.83
C VAL A 372 8.37 6.23 13.73
N LEU A 373 7.62 6.45 12.65
CA LEU A 373 7.68 5.71 11.40
C LEU A 373 8.40 6.57 10.37
N LEU A 374 9.52 6.07 9.87
CA LEU A 374 10.36 6.72 8.87
C LEU A 374 10.23 5.99 7.53
N THR A 375 10.33 6.73 6.43
CA THR A 375 10.35 6.20 5.05
C THR A 375 11.59 6.67 4.31
N PHE A 376 12.13 5.81 3.45
CA PHE A 376 13.24 6.11 2.55
C PHE A 376 13.16 5.26 1.27
N PRO A 377 13.70 5.75 0.14
CA PRO A 377 13.64 5.02 -1.12
C PRO A 377 14.51 3.76 -1.11
N PHE A 378 14.18 2.81 -1.98
CA PHE A 378 15.06 1.69 -2.29
C PHE A 378 16.29 2.21 -3.04
N ALA A 379 17.46 2.10 -2.41
CA ALA A 379 18.75 2.47 -3.00
C ALA A 379 19.33 1.37 -3.90
#